data_AF-C0N9L4-F1
#
_entry.id   AF-C0N9L4-F1
#
_cell.length_a   1.000
_cell.length_b   1.000
_cell.length_c   1.000
_cell.angle_alpha   90.00
_cell.angle_beta   90.00
_cell.angle_gamma   90.00
#
_symmetry.space_group_name_H-M   'P 1'
#
loop_
_entity.id
_entity.type
_entity.pdbx_description
1 polymer ?
#
loop_
_entity_poly.entity_id
_entity_poly.type
_entity_poly.pdbx_seq_one_letter_code
_entity_poly.pdbx_strand_id
1 'polypeptide(L)'
;MSENAPAEKTFQERCDEFINLANQQHAETEVDNVNAAILFSASRFNVFTTVRQFDDVEKLKEEKQKIIDYFTQRYTDMMAQNIEEYIERFDEYNPN
;
A
#
# COMPACT_ATOMS: atom_id res chain seq x y z
N MET A 1 34.01 -6.70 13.34
CA MET A 1 33.18 -5.50 13.21
C MET A 1 33.01 -5.25 11.72
N SER A 2 31.88 -5.63 11.14
CA SER A 2 31.61 -5.45 9.70
C SER A 2 30.92 -4.10 9.53
N GLU A 3 31.65 -3.10 9.02
CA GLU A 3 31.18 -1.71 8.84
C GLU A 3 30.38 -1.47 7.55
N ASN A 4 29.68 -2.48 7.01
CA ASN A 4 28.91 -2.33 5.76
C ASN A 4 27.59 -3.12 5.78
N ALA A 5 26.79 -2.98 6.83
CA ALA A 5 25.37 -3.31 6.72
C ALA A 5 24.67 -2.08 6.11
N PRO A 6 23.99 -2.19 4.95
CA PRO A 6 23.17 -1.08 4.46
C PRO A 6 22.13 -0.72 5.52
N ALA A 7 21.96 0.58 5.78
CA ALA A 7 20.95 1.05 6.72
C ALA A 7 19.57 0.47 6.35
N GLU A 8 18.84 -0.04 7.34
CA GLU A 8 17.50 -0.56 7.10
C GLU A 8 16.59 0.57 6.63
N LYS A 9 15.96 0.41 5.46
CA LYS A 9 15.02 1.39 4.93
C LYS A 9 13.85 1.57 5.89
N THR A 10 13.53 2.81 6.19
CA THR A 10 12.34 3.25 6.92
C THR A 10 11.06 2.87 6.16
N PHE A 11 9.93 2.93 6.86
CA PHE A 11 8.63 2.70 6.23
C PHE A 11 8.34 3.72 5.12
N GLN A 12 8.61 5.01 5.38
CA GLN A 12 8.42 6.09 4.41
C GLN A 12 9.27 5.89 3.17
N GLU A 13 10.56 5.57 3.30
CA GLU A 13 11.43 5.31 2.13
C GLU A 13 10.90 4.14 1.28
N ARG A 14 10.29 3.12 1.90
CA ARG A 14 9.67 2.02 1.17
C ARG A 14 8.40 2.45 0.44
N CYS A 15 7.58 3.30 1.05
CA CYS A 15 6.40 3.88 0.41
C CYS A 15 6.81 4.75 -0.80
N ASP A 16 7.82 5.60 -0.64
CA ASP A 16 8.33 6.49 -1.68
C ASP A 16 8.84 5.70 -2.89
N GLU A 17 9.44 4.53 -2.70
CA GLU A 17 9.84 3.65 -3.79
C GLU A 17 8.66 3.16 -4.64
N PHE A 18 7.53 2.84 -4.02
CA PHE A 18 6.31 2.48 -4.76
C PHE A 18 5.68 3.69 -5.47
N ILE A 19 5.66 4.85 -4.82
CA ILE A 19 5.15 6.09 -5.43
C ILE A 19 6.02 6.53 -6.61
N ASN A 20 7.33 6.41 -6.50
CA ASN A 20 8.25 6.71 -7.61
C ASN A 20 7.99 5.81 -8.82
N LEU A 21 7.72 4.52 -8.60
CA LEU A 21 7.33 3.61 -9.68
C LEU A 21 5.97 3.98 -10.28
N ALA A 22 5.00 4.36 -9.46
CA ALA A 22 3.70 4.84 -9.95
C ALA A 22 3.85 6.09 -10.83
N ASN A 23 4.67 7.05 -10.39
CA ASN A 23 4.97 8.27 -11.15
C ASN A 23 5.62 7.96 -12.51
N GLN A 24 6.49 6.96 -12.58
CA GLN A 24 7.06 6.48 -13.85
C GLN A 24 5.99 5.89 -14.77
N GLN A 25 5.08 5.07 -14.25
CA GLN A 25 4.00 4.49 -15.06
C GLN A 25 2.98 5.53 -15.53
N HIS A 26 2.74 6.57 -14.73
CA HIS A 26 1.83 7.66 -15.11
C HIS A 26 2.34 8.44 -16.34
N ALA A 27 3.65 8.42 -16.60
CA ALA A 27 4.19 8.97 -17.85
C ALA A 27 3.71 8.22 -19.11
N GLU A 28 3.20 6.99 -18.96
CA GLU A 28 2.76 6.11 -20.06
C GLU A 28 1.23 5.99 -20.16
N THR A 29 0.49 6.34 -19.11
CA THR A 29 -0.98 6.18 -19.05
C THR A 29 -1.65 7.11 -18.03
N GLU A 30 -2.96 7.26 -18.12
CA GLU A 30 -3.74 8.10 -17.21
C GLU A 30 -3.60 7.67 -15.75
N VAL A 31 -3.67 8.65 -14.84
CA VAL A 31 -3.48 8.44 -13.40
C VAL A 31 -4.44 7.39 -12.82
N ASP A 32 -5.68 7.34 -13.31
CA ASP A 32 -6.70 6.40 -12.87
C ASP A 32 -6.30 4.94 -13.15
N ASN A 33 -5.63 4.69 -14.27
CA ASN A 33 -5.18 3.35 -14.64
C ASN A 33 -4.03 2.89 -13.72
N VAL A 34 -3.06 3.78 -13.46
CA VAL A 34 -1.97 3.50 -12.51
C VAL A 34 -2.50 3.29 -11.11
N ASN A 35 -3.45 4.12 -10.65
CA ASN A 35 -4.07 3.99 -9.34
C ASN A 35 -4.80 2.64 -9.19
N ALA A 36 -5.57 2.22 -10.20
CA ALA A 36 -6.20 0.90 -10.21
C ALA A 36 -5.16 -0.23 -10.15
N ALA A 37 -4.04 -0.09 -10.87
CA ALA A 37 -2.95 -1.05 -10.83
C ALA A 37 -2.26 -1.13 -9.46
N ILE A 38 -2.07 -0.01 -8.76
CA ILE A 38 -1.52 0.03 -7.39
C ILE A 38 -2.45 -0.72 -6.44
N LEU A 39 -3.76 -0.39 -6.45
CA LEU A 39 -4.75 -1.04 -5.59
C LEU A 39 -4.75 -2.56 -5.77
N PHE A 40 -4.77 -3.01 -7.02
CA PHE A 40 -4.76 -4.44 -7.30
C PHE A 40 -3.43 -5.09 -6.91
N SER A 41 -2.29 -4.44 -7.18
CA SER A 41 -0.96 -4.94 -6.80
C SER A 41 -0.80 -5.09 -5.29
N ALA A 42 -1.24 -4.09 -4.51
CA ALA A 42 -1.25 -4.14 -3.05
C ALA A 42 -2.11 -5.31 -2.55
N SER A 43 -3.32 -5.49 -3.12
CA SER A 43 -4.19 -6.62 -2.76
C SER A 43 -3.53 -7.98 -3.01
N ARG A 44 -2.85 -8.16 -4.15
CA ARG A 44 -2.15 -9.41 -4.50
C ARG A 44 -1.02 -9.70 -3.52
N PHE A 45 -0.26 -8.68 -3.14
CA PHE A 45 0.83 -8.83 -2.18
C PHE A 45 0.32 -9.16 -0.76
N ASN A 46 -0.73 -8.48 -0.31
CA ASN A 46 -1.39 -8.74 0.96
C ASN A 46 -1.97 -10.16 1.05
N VAL A 47 -2.63 -10.62 -0.02
CA VAL A 47 -3.12 -11.99 -0.12
C VAL A 47 -1.96 -12.97 -0.10
N PHE A 48 -0.92 -12.77 -0.92
CA PHE A 48 0.25 -13.66 -0.99
C PHE A 48 0.93 -13.88 0.38
N THR A 49 1.11 -12.80 1.15
CA THR A 49 1.76 -12.88 2.48
C THR A 49 0.91 -13.61 3.52
N THR A 50 -0.42 -13.58 3.37
CA THR A 50 -1.35 -14.17 4.33
C THR A 50 -1.69 -15.63 3.99
N VAL A 51 -1.99 -15.94 2.72
CA VAL A 51 -2.39 -17.30 2.32
C VAL A 51 -1.29 -18.33 2.52
N ARG A 52 -0.02 -17.91 2.52
CA ARG A 52 1.14 -18.76 2.80
C ARG A 52 1.22 -19.30 4.22
N GLN A 53 0.38 -18.78 5.13
CA GLN A 53 0.28 -19.24 6.52
C GLN A 53 -0.72 -20.40 6.67
N PHE A 54 -1.43 -20.75 5.59
CA PHE A 54 -2.43 -21.82 5.57
C PHE A 54 -1.88 -23.05 4.87
N ASP A 55 -1.98 -24.20 5.54
CA ASP A 55 -1.65 -25.52 4.97
C ASP A 55 -2.90 -26.29 4.52
N ASP A 56 -4.09 -25.68 4.66
CA ASP A 56 -5.40 -26.27 4.38
C ASP A 56 -6.32 -25.26 3.70
N VAL A 57 -6.86 -25.65 2.54
CA VAL A 57 -7.74 -24.82 1.72
C VAL A 57 -9.10 -24.59 2.38
N GLU A 58 -9.60 -25.53 3.18
CA GLU A 58 -10.89 -25.35 3.87
C GLU A 58 -10.76 -24.28 4.97
N LYS A 59 -9.67 -24.29 5.74
CA LYS A 59 -9.36 -23.22 6.70
C LYS A 59 -9.19 -21.86 6.02
N LEU A 60 -8.54 -21.83 4.85
CA LEU A 60 -8.44 -20.58 4.08
C LEU A 60 -9.81 -20.06 3.65
N LYS A 61 -10.73 -20.95 3.25
CA LYS A 61 -12.11 -20.57 2.90
C LYS A 61 -12.86 -20.02 4.11
N GLU A 62 -12.72 -20.64 5.28
CA GLU A 62 -13.33 -20.19 6.53
C GLU A 62 -12.82 -18.81 6.96
N GLU A 63 -11.51 -18.55 6.82
CA GLU A 63 -10.88 -17.28 7.22
C GLU A 63 -10.91 -16.20 6.13
N LYS A 64 -11.37 -16.53 4.90
CA LYS A 64 -11.36 -15.63 3.74
C LYS A 64 -11.93 -14.24 4.06
N GLN A 65 -13.11 -14.19 4.69
CA GLN A 65 -13.76 -12.91 4.96
C GLN A 65 -12.98 -12.08 5.98
N LYS A 66 -12.44 -12.71 7.02
CA LYS A 66 -11.61 -12.03 8.03
C LYS A 66 -10.34 -11.43 7.43
N ILE A 67 -9.72 -12.11 6.46
CA ILE A 67 -8.55 -11.59 5.74
C ILE A 67 -8.93 -10.34 4.94
N ILE A 68 -10.07 -10.37 4.24
CA ILE A 68 -10.59 -9.21 3.49
C ILE A 68 -10.86 -8.05 4.44
N ASP A 69 -11.58 -8.29 5.53
CA ASP A 69 -11.94 -7.26 6.51
C ASP A 69 -10.69 -6.63 7.14
N TYR A 70 -9.68 -7.44 7.48
CA TYR A 70 -8.43 -6.97 8.03
C TYR A 70 -7.70 -5.98 7.10
N PHE A 71 -7.51 -6.33 5.83
CA PHE A 71 -6.78 -5.45 4.90
C PHE A 71 -7.59 -4.24 4.46
N THR A 72 -8.91 -4.38 4.30
CA THR A 72 -9.78 -3.26 3.92
C THR A 72 -9.92 -2.24 5.04
N GLN A 73 -10.01 -2.67 6.31
CA GLN A 73 -10.02 -1.76 7.45
C GLN A 73 -8.70 -0.98 7.52
N ARG A 74 -7.55 -1.67 7.41
CA ARG A 74 -6.25 -0.99 7.44
C ARG A 74 -6.10 0.03 6.31
N TYR A 75 -6.56 -0.31 5.10
CA TYR A 75 -6.55 0.63 3.99
C TYR A 75 -7.42 1.85 4.26
N THR A 76 -8.61 1.64 4.86
CA THR A 76 -9.51 2.72 5.29
C THR A 76 -8.84 3.64 6.29
N ASP A 77 -8.18 3.09 7.31
CA ASP A 77 -7.49 3.87 8.35
C ASP A 77 -6.34 4.71 7.76
N MET A 78 -5.54 4.12 6.86
CA MET A 78 -4.45 4.82 6.18
C MET A 78 -4.98 5.91 5.24
N MET A 79 -6.04 5.63 4.49
CA MET A 79 -6.69 6.62 3.62
C MET A 79 -7.22 7.80 4.43
N ALA A 80 -7.89 7.53 5.56
CA ALA A 80 -8.39 8.57 6.45
C ALA A 80 -7.25 9.47 6.95
N GLN A 81 -6.11 8.90 7.37
CA GLN A 81 -4.95 9.68 7.79
C GLN A 81 -4.40 10.58 6.67
N ASN A 82 -4.28 10.07 5.44
CA ASN A 82 -3.80 10.85 4.29
C ASN A 82 -4.76 11.99 3.93
N ILE A 83 -6.08 11.73 3.99
CA ILE A 83 -7.10 12.76 3.75
C ILE A 83 -7.01 13.85 4.82
N GLU A 84 -6.86 13.47 6.08
CA GLU A 84 -6.79 14.43 7.17
C GLU A 84 -5.54 15.30 7.10
N GLU A 85 -4.38 14.72 6.75
CA GLU A 85 -3.17 15.50 6.48
C GLU A 85 -3.40 16.48 5.32
N TYR A 86 -4.05 16.05 4.25
CA TYR A 86 -4.35 16.93 3.12
C TYR A 86 -5.32 18.06 3.51
N ILE A 87 -6.34 17.77 4.33
CA ILE A 87 -7.28 18.77 4.85
C ILE A 87 -6.56 19.79 5.72
N GLU A 88 -5.70 19.34 6.64
CA GLU A 88 -4.94 20.22 7.53
C GLU A 88 -4.01 21.16 6.76
N ARG A 89 -3.52 20.73 5.60
CA ARG A 89 -2.53 21.44 4.77
C ARG A 89 -3.11 21.93 3.45
N PHE A 90 -4.44 22.01 3.35
CA PHE A 90 -5.13 22.28 2.09
C PHE A 90 -4.66 23.58 1.42
N ASP A 91 -4.53 24.66 2.21
CA ASP A 91 -4.08 25.97 1.72
C ASP A 91 -2.59 25.98 1.34
N GLU A 92 -1.76 25.15 1.98
CA GLU A 92 -0.33 25.00 1.64
C GLU A 92 -0.15 24.29 0.30
N TYR A 93 -1.00 23.31 0.00
CA TYR A 93 -0.95 22.52 -1.24
C TYR A 93 -1.71 23.15 -2.40
N ASN A 94 -2.63 24.08 -2.12
CA ASN A 94 -3.36 24.82 -3.13
C ASN A 94 -3.15 26.34 -2.97
N PRO A 95 -1.90 26.83 -3.13
CA PRO A 95 -1.67 28.27 -3.13
C PRO A 95 -2.36 28.88 -4.36
N ASN A 96 -3.22 29.87 -4.12
CA ASN A 96 -3.86 30.68 -5.17
C ASN A 96 -2.85 31.27 -6.16
#